data_AF-A0A3D5V186-F1
#
_entry.id   AF-A0A3D5V186-F1
#
_cell.length_a   1.000
_cell.length_b   1.000
_cell.length_c   1.000
_cell.angle_alpha   90.00
_cell.angle_beta   90.00
_cell.angle_gamma   90.00
#
_symmetry.space_group_name_H-M   'P 1'
#
loop_
_entity.id
_entity.type
_entity.pdbx_description
1 polymer ?
#
loop_
_entity_poly.entity_id
_entity_poly.type
_entity_poly.pdbx_seq_one_letter_code
_entity_poly.pdbx_strand_id
1 'polypeptide(L)' 'LVEMGDKTQIATVALGARYDALFLVAFGTTFGMMAANLPVVLFGEAAAKHVPLGVMRLATAALFIVLGLVALGSALG' A
#
# COMPACT_ATOMS: atom_id res chain seq x y z
N LEU A 1 19.53 -13.55 2.95
CA LEU A 1 18.40 -14.48 2.84
C LEU A 1 17.35 -13.78 1.99
N VAL A 2 17.05 -14.31 0.81
CA VAL A 2 15.93 -13.81 0.02
C VAL A 2 14.67 -14.14 0.82
N GLU A 3 13.98 -13.12 1.31
CA GLU A 3 12.72 -13.25 2.03
C GLU A 3 11.61 -13.52 0.99
N MET A 4 11.66 -14.71 0.37
CA MET A 4 10.57 -15.20 -0.48
C MET A 4 9.38 -15.51 0.43
N GLY A 5 8.26 -14.82 0.25
CA GLY A 5 7.05 -14.99 1.04
C GLY A 5 6.50 -13.74 1.75
N ASP A 6 7.02 -12.55 1.48
CA ASP A 6 6.43 -11.33 2.04
C ASP A 6 4.96 -11.13 1.59
N LYS A 7 4.18 -10.41 2.41
CA LYS A 7 2.75 -10.12 2.21
C LYS A 7 2.46 -9.57 0.82
N THR A 8 3.36 -8.77 0.26
CA THR A 8 3.24 -8.21 -1.09
C THR A 8 3.29 -9.30 -2.18
N GLN A 9 4.13 -10.32 -1.98
CA GLN A 9 4.26 -11.45 -2.92
C GLN A 9 3.01 -12.33 -2.86
N ILE A 10 2.50 -12.64 -1.67
CA ILE A 10 1.25 -13.40 -1.50
C ILE A 10 0.06 -12.68 -2.13
N ALA A 11 -0.05 -11.36 -1.93
CA ALA A 11 -1.11 -10.55 -2.54
C ALA A 11 -1.03 -10.54 -4.08
N THR A 12 0.18 -10.41 -4.63
CA THR A 12 0.39 -10.41 -6.10
C THR A 12 0.00 -11.75 -6.72
N VAL A 13 0.39 -12.86 -6.07
CA VAL A 13 0.00 -14.21 -6.50
C VAL A 13 -1.51 -14.42 -6.41
N ALA A 14 -2.15 -13.97 -5.33
CA ALA A 14 -3.61 -14.05 -5.20
C ALA A 14 -4.34 -13.21 -6.26
N LEU A 15 -3.82 -12.03 -6.59
CA LEU A 15 -4.36 -11.17 -7.65
C LEU A 15 -4.21 -11.83 -9.03
N GLY A 16 -3.05 -12.45 -9.30
CA GLY A 16 -2.80 -13.19 -10.53
C GLY A 16 -3.61 -14.49 -10.64
N ALA A 17 -3.96 -15.11 -9.51
CA ALA A 17 -4.86 -16.26 -9.48
C ALA A 17 -6.33 -15.86 -9.67
N ARG A 18 -6.72 -14.65 -9.23
CA ARG A 18 -8.08 -14.13 -9.36
C ARG A 18 -8.39 -13.60 -10.74
N TYR A 19 -7.41 -13.01 -11.41
CA TYR A 19 -7.55 -12.45 -12.75
C TYR A 19 -6.68 -13.26 -13.71
N ASP A 20 -7.27 -13.86 -14.75
CA ASP A 20 -6.59 -14.60 -15.84
C ASP A 20 -5.63 -13.72 -16.71
N ALA A 21 -5.16 -12.61 -16.17
CA ALA A 21 -4.34 -11.60 -16.81
C ALA A 21 -3.02 -11.41 -16.05
N LEU A 22 -2.23 -12.49 -15.92
CA LEU A 22 -0.96 -12.52 -15.19
C LEU A 22 0.01 -11.39 -15.58
N PHE A 23 0.13 -11.10 -16.88
CA PHE A 23 0.98 -10.02 -17.38
C PHE A 23 0.55 -8.64 -16.88
N LEU A 24 -0.75 -8.36 -16.87
CA LEU A 24 -1.29 -7.08 -16.40
C LEU A 24 -1.15 -6.95 -14.87
N VAL A 25 -1.32 -8.04 -14.13
CA VAL A 25 -1.11 -8.06 -12.68
C VAL A 25 0.36 -7.83 -12.33
N ALA A 26 1.28 -8.52 -12.98
CA ALA A 26 2.72 -8.34 -12.76
C ALA A 26 3.15 -6.91 -13.10
N PHE A 27 2.75 -6.41 -14.27
CA PHE A 27 3.09 -5.06 -14.70
C PHE A 27 2.48 -3.99 -13.78
N GLY A 28 1.20 -4.16 -13.43
CA GLY A 28 0.48 -3.23 -12.56
C GLY A 28 1.06 -3.16 -11.15
N THR A 29 1.44 -4.28 -10.56
CA THR A 29 2.06 -4.32 -9.23
C THR A 29 3.46 -3.71 -9.23
N THR A 30 4.30 -4.03 -10.22
CA THR A 30 5.62 -3.39 -10.37
C THR A 30 5.49 -1.88 -10.54
N PHE A 31 4.67 -1.44 -11.50
CA PHE A 31 4.49 -0.01 -11.76
C PHE A 31 3.86 0.72 -10.57
N GLY A 32 2.86 0.12 -9.93
CA GLY A 32 2.21 0.67 -8.75
C GLY A 32 3.17 0.87 -7.58
N MET A 33 4.04 -0.11 -7.32
CA MET A 33 5.09 0.02 -6.30
C MET A 33 6.09 1.13 -6.65
N MET A 34 6.53 1.23 -7.90
CA MET A 34 7.42 2.32 -8.32
C MET A 34 6.74 3.68 -8.15
N ALA A 35 5.47 3.80 -8.56
CA ALA A 35 4.70 5.03 -8.42
C ALA A 35 4.47 5.44 -6.96
N ALA A 36 4.32 4.48 -6.04
CA ALA A 36 4.20 4.75 -4.61
C ALA A 36 5.55 5.14 -3.97
N ASN A 37 6.63 4.45 -4.33
CA ASN A 37 7.94 4.63 -3.72
C ASN A 37 8.73 5.82 -4.28
N LEU A 38 8.61 6.11 -5.58
CA LEU A 38 9.40 7.16 -6.24
C LEU A 38 9.16 8.56 -5.64
N PRO A 39 7.91 8.99 -5.38
CA PRO A 39 7.66 10.25 -4.68
C PRO A 39 8.20 10.21 -3.25
N VAL A 40 8.10 9.09 -2.55
CA VAL A 40 8.62 8.94 -1.19
C VAL A 40 10.14 9.07 -1.17
N VAL A 41 10.85 8.53 -2.17
CA VAL A 41 12.31 8.67 -2.26
C VAL A 41 12.71 10.11 -2.59
N LEU A 42 12.01 10.76 -3.53
CA LEU A 42 12.34 12.12 -3.96
C LEU A 42 11.96 13.19 -2.93
N PHE A 43 10.83 13.02 -2.25
CA PHE A 43 10.27 14.02 -1.35
C PHE A 43 10.31 13.61 0.13
N GLY A 44 10.69 12.37 0.45
CA GLY A 44 10.60 11.83 1.81
C GLY A 44 11.46 12.58 2.82
N GLU A 45 12.66 13.01 2.44
CA GLU A 45 13.53 13.77 3.35
C GLU A 45 13.01 15.19 3.60
N ALA A 46 12.50 15.85 2.55
CA ALA A 46 11.87 17.16 2.67
C ALA A 46 10.58 17.09 3.51
N ALA A 47 9.76 16.07 3.26
CA ALA A 47 8.55 15.81 4.05
C ALA A 47 8.89 15.48 5.51
N ALA A 48 9.92 14.67 5.78
CA ALA A 48 10.33 14.34 7.14
C ALA A 48 10.89 15.56 7.91
N LYS A 49 11.50 16.53 7.21
CA LYS A 49 12.00 17.78 7.80
C LYS A 49 10.90 18.81 8.07
N HIS A 50 9.77 18.76 7.37
CA HIS A 50 8.69 19.75 7.52
C HIS A 50 7.45 19.20 8.22
N VAL A 51 7.25 17.88 8.24
CA VAL A 51 6.08 17.25 8.86
C VAL A 51 6.47 16.69 10.23
N PRO A 52 5.89 17.21 11.33
CA PRO A 52 6.11 16.66 12.66
C PRO A 52 5.62 15.21 12.73
N LEU A 53 6.40 14.33 13.37
CA LEU A 53 6.05 12.91 13.54
C LEU A 53 4.68 12.71 14.20
N GLY A 54 4.27 13.61 15.10
CA GLY A 54 2.95 13.57 15.75
C GLY A 54 1.79 13.72 14.75
N VAL A 55 1.93 14.61 13.76
CA VAL A 55 0.93 14.82 12.71
C VAL A 55 0.83 13.59 11.82
N MET A 56 1.98 13.03 11.42
CA MET A 56 2.02 11.80 10.62
C MET A 56 1.33 10.63 11.33
N ARG A 57 1.58 10.48 12.64
CA ARG A 57 0.97 9.41 13.44
C ARG A 57 -0.55 9.58 13.57
N LEU A 58 -1.02 10.81 13.81
CA LEU A 58 -2.45 11.10 13.89
C LEU A 58 -3.15 10.86 12.54
N ALA A 59 -2.52 11.30 11.44
CA ALA A 59 -3.04 11.09 10.09
C ALA A 59 -3.18 9.60 9.76
N THR A 60 -2.14 8.79 10.03
CA THR A 60 -2.19 7.34 9.80
C THR A 60 -3.24 6.68 10.69
N ALA A 61 -3.35 7.06 11.96
CA ALA A 61 -4.37 6.52 12.86
C ALA A 61 -5.80 6.85 12.37
N ALA A 62 -6.05 8.09 11.96
CA ALA A 62 -7.34 8.49 11.40
C ALA A 62 -7.67 7.72 10.11
N LEU A 63 -6.69 7.53 9.23
CA LEU A 63 -6.86 6.74 8.00
C LEU A 63 -7.28 5.29 8.33
N PHE A 64 -6.62 4.65 9.30
CA PHE A 64 -6.97 3.29 9.72
C PHE A 64 -8.39 3.20 10.31
N ILE A 65 -8.80 4.20 11.10
CA ILE A 65 -10.17 4.25 11.64
C ILE A 65 -11.18 4.36 10.49
N VAL A 66 -10.95 5.24 9.53
CA VAL A 66 -11.85 5.42 8.38
C VAL A 66 -11.94 4.13 7.57
N LEU A 67 -10.82 3.51 7.22
CA LEU A 67 -10.82 2.24 6.48
C LEU A 67 -11.52 1.12 7.25
N GLY A 68 -11.35 1.07 8.58
CA GLY A 68 -12.04 0.11 9.44
C GLY A 68 -13.55 0.31 9.45
N LEU A 69 -14.02 1.57 9.54
CA LEU A 69 -15.45 1.89 9.48
C LEU A 69 -16.06 1.58 8.11
N VAL A 70 -15.35 1.87 7.02
CA VAL A 70 -15.79 1.52 5.66
C VAL A 70 -15.89 0.01 5.49
N ALA A 71 -14.88 -0.74 5.94
CA ALA A 71 -14.90 -2.20 5.88
C ALA A 71 -16.06 -2.79 6.70
N LEU A 72 -16.30 -2.26 7.91
CA LEU A 72 -17.42 -2.67 8.75
C LEU A 72 -18.77 -2.39 8.09
N GLY A 73 -18.92 -1.20 7.49
CA GLY A 73 -20.13 -0.85 6.74
C GLY A 73 -20.36 -1.78 5.55
N SER A 74 -19.31 -2.12 4.80
CA SER A 74 -19.40 -3.05 3.67
C SER A 74 -19.68 -4.50 4.06
N ALA A 75 -19.40 -4.89 5.31
CA ALA A 75 -19.66 -6.23 5.82
C ALA A 75 -21.05 -6.38 6.46
N LEU A 76 -21.66 -5.28 6.91
CA LEU A 76 -22.98 -5.25 7.52
C LEU A 76 -24.13 -4.97 6.52
N GLY A 77 -23.81 -4.47 5.33
CA GLY A 77 -24.75 -4.30 4.20
C GLY A 77 -24.67 -5.45 3.22
#